data_AF-A0A425WNB5-F1
#
_entry.id   AF-A0A425WNB5-F1
#
_cell.length_a   1.000
_cell.length_b   1.000
_cell.length_c   1.000
_cell.angle_alpha   90.00
_cell.angle_beta   90.00
_cell.angle_gamma   90.00
#
_symmetry.space_group_name_H-M   'P 1'
#
loop_
_entity.id
_entity.type
_entity.pdbx_description
1 polymer ?
#
loop_
_entity_poly.entity_id
_entity_poly.type
_entity_poly.pdbx_seq_one_letter_code
_entity_poly.pdbx_strand_id
1 'polypeptide(L)'
;MAEAYSLGVAAEMPQAAQSVDRFHVVQLLNRAIDHVRCAERRESASKRRQLAGTKYVWLKRRETLTKRQLAKREELDPAKTHLRTARACQMGEALQDVYSCADRKSAARALGKR
;
A
#
# COMPACT_ATOMS: atom_id res chain seq x y z
N MET A 1 -5.02 4.21 15.39
CA MET A 1 -5.31 4.94 16.63
C MET A 1 -5.72 6.36 16.31
N ALA A 2 -6.72 6.89 17.02
CA ALA A 2 -7.09 8.30 16.88
C ALA A 2 -5.95 9.18 17.42
N GLU A 3 -5.61 10.24 16.69
CA GLU A 3 -4.51 11.15 17.01
C GLU A 3 -4.68 11.78 18.40
N ALA A 4 -5.88 12.26 18.71
CA ALA A 4 -6.21 12.83 20.02
C ALA A 4 -5.98 11.83 21.17
N TYR A 5 -6.27 10.54 20.95
CA TYR A 5 -6.08 9.51 21.97
C TYR A 5 -4.59 9.22 22.19
N SER A 6 -3.80 9.15 21.11
CA SER A 6 -2.35 8.96 21.19
C SER A 6 -1.64 10.10 21.94
N LEU A 7 -2.07 11.34 21.70
CA LEU A 7 -1.56 12.53 22.39
C LEU A 7 -1.95 12.54 23.87
N GLY A 8 -3.20 12.22 24.20
CA GLY A 8 -3.66 12.15 25.59
C GLY A 8 -2.93 11.08 26.39
N VAL A 9 -2.74 9.88 25.82
CA VAL A 9 -1.96 8.80 26.46
C VAL A 9 -0.50 9.20 26.64
N ALA A 10 0.11 9.89 25.66
CA ALA A 10 1.48 10.37 25.79
C ALA A 10 1.65 11.40 26.91
N ALA A 11 0.65 12.26 27.14
CA ALA A 11 0.67 13.27 28.19
C ALA A 11 0.45 12.68 29.59
N GLU A 12 -0.58 11.84 29.75
CA GLU A 12 -1.01 11.33 31.06
C GLU A 12 -0.28 10.05 31.47
N MET A 13 0.21 9.27 30.51
CA MET A 13 0.82 7.95 30.75
C MET A 13 2.14 7.83 29.96
N PRO A 14 3.18 8.62 30.30
CA PRO A 14 4.42 8.68 29.52
C PRO A 14 5.20 7.35 29.49
N GLN A 15 4.93 6.45 30.44
CA GLN A 15 5.53 5.11 30.50
C GLN A 15 4.76 4.06 29.67
N ALA A 16 3.58 4.40 29.12
CA ALA A 16 2.78 3.46 28.36
C ALA A 16 3.35 3.26 26.94
N ALA A 17 3.60 2.01 26.58
CA ALA A 17 3.99 1.66 25.22
C ALA A 17 2.80 1.81 24.26
N GLN A 18 2.88 2.77 23.33
CA GLN A 18 1.89 2.91 22.26
C GLN A 18 2.28 2.02 21.09
N SER A 19 1.39 1.09 20.72
CA SER A 19 1.59 0.20 19.58
C SER A 19 0.58 0.48 18.48
N VAL A 20 1.05 0.45 17.22
CA VAL A 20 0.20 0.56 16.04
C VAL A 20 0.12 -0.83 15.41
N ASP A 21 -1.10 -1.36 15.32
CA ASP A 21 -1.32 -2.66 14.67
C ASP A 21 -1.07 -2.60 13.16
N ARG A 22 -0.95 -3.80 12.56
CA ARG A 22 -0.76 -3.97 11.11
C ARG A 22 -1.89 -3.35 10.29
N PHE A 23 -3.13 -3.35 10.78
CA PHE A 23 -4.28 -2.85 10.03
C PHE A 23 -4.13 -1.36 9.74
N HIS A 24 -3.75 -0.57 10.74
CA HIS A 24 -3.54 0.87 10.56
C HIS A 24 -2.41 1.19 9.58
N VAL A 25 -1.31 0.42 9.61
CA VAL A 25 -0.20 0.60 8.65
C VAL A 25 -0.65 0.29 7.22
N VAL A 26 -1.34 -0.84 7.02
CA VAL A 26 -1.86 -1.22 5.69
C VAL A 26 -2.92 -0.22 5.21
N GLN A 27 -3.76 0.31 6.10
CA GLN A 27 -4.75 1.33 5.78
C GLN A 27 -4.08 2.63 5.29
N LEU A 28 -3.00 3.08 5.94
CA LEU A 28 -2.22 4.24 5.52
C LEU A 28 -1.58 4.01 4.15
N LEU A 29 -0.96 2.86 3.94
CA LEU A 29 -0.39 2.48 2.65
C LEU A 29 -1.46 2.51 1.53
N ASN A 30 -2.63 1.89 1.76
CA ASN A 30 -3.71 1.85 0.78
C ASN A 30 -4.21 3.26 0.42
N ARG A 31 -4.29 4.17 1.40
CA ARG A 31 -4.62 5.57 1.16
C ARG A 31 -3.56 6.26 0.30
N ALA A 32 -2.28 6.02 0.57
CA ALA A 32 -1.18 6.58 -0.21
C ALA A 32 -1.21 6.08 -1.67
N ILE A 33 -1.45 4.78 -1.90
CA ILE A 33 -1.60 4.22 -3.25
C ILE A 33 -2.79 4.86 -3.98
N ASP A 34 -3.94 5.01 -3.32
CA ASP A 34 -5.12 5.65 -3.94
C ASP A 34 -4.87 7.13 -4.25
N HIS A 35 -4.09 7.82 -3.40
CA HIS A 35 -3.68 9.20 -3.65
C HIS A 35 -2.82 9.32 -4.90
N VAL A 36 -1.79 8.47 -5.05
CA VAL A 36 -0.94 8.40 -6.26
C VAL A 36 -1.80 8.13 -7.50
N ARG A 37 -2.74 7.18 -7.42
CA ARG A 37 -3.67 6.88 -8.52
C ARG A 37 -4.54 8.08 -8.89
N CYS A 38 -5.07 8.80 -7.90
CA CYS A 38 -5.92 9.96 -8.13
C CYS A 38 -5.14 11.12 -8.76
N ALA A 39 -3.92 11.37 -8.28
CA ALA A 39 -3.03 12.37 -8.87
C ALA A 39 -2.69 12.00 -10.32
N GLU A 40 -2.22 10.78 -10.56
CA GLU A 40 -1.83 10.31 -11.89
C GLU A 40 -3.00 10.31 -12.90
N ARG A 41 -4.23 10.01 -12.44
CA ARG A 41 -5.44 10.11 -13.29
C ARG A 41 -5.77 11.52 -13.74
N ARG A 42 -5.36 12.54 -13.01
CA ARG A 42 -5.68 13.94 -13.33
C ARG A 42 -4.71 14.54 -14.35
N GLU A 43 -3.56 13.91 -14.57
CA GLU A 43 -2.49 14.45 -15.41
C GLU A 43 -2.81 14.49 -16.91
N SER A 44 -3.53 13.50 -17.42
CA SER A 44 -3.91 13.48 -18.83
C SER A 44 -5.15 12.63 -19.09
N ALA A 45 -5.81 12.88 -20.22
CA ALA A 45 -6.93 12.04 -20.68
C ALA A 45 -6.49 10.59 -20.91
N SER A 46 -5.25 10.36 -21.37
CA SER A 46 -4.69 9.01 -21.56
C SER A 46 -4.57 8.27 -20.22
N LYS A 47 -3.91 8.88 -19.22
CA LYS A 47 -3.77 8.30 -17.87
C LYS A 47 -5.13 8.10 -17.19
N ARG A 48 -6.07 9.05 -17.38
CA ARG A 48 -7.45 8.93 -16.88
C ARG A 48 -8.13 7.68 -17.39
N ARG A 49 -8.01 7.38 -18.70
CA ARG A 49 -8.57 6.18 -19.33
C ARG A 49 -7.89 4.90 -18.83
N GLN A 50 -6.56 4.88 -18.77
CA GLN A 50 -5.79 3.72 -18.31
C GLN A 50 -6.14 3.31 -16.87
N LEU A 51 -6.30 4.29 -15.97
CA LEU A 51 -6.54 4.06 -14.54
C LEU A 51 -8.02 4.12 -14.14
N ALA A 52 -8.96 4.35 -15.07
CA ALA A 52 -10.39 4.31 -14.78
C ALA A 52 -10.83 2.91 -14.35
N GLY A 53 -11.62 2.80 -13.29
CA GLY A 53 -12.11 1.50 -12.78
C GLY A 53 -11.04 0.59 -12.17
N THR A 54 -9.80 1.06 -12.01
CA THR A 54 -8.69 0.21 -11.53
C THR A 54 -8.47 0.28 -10.01
N LYS A 55 -9.27 1.04 -9.24
CA LYS A 55 -9.04 1.25 -7.79
C LYS A 55 -8.77 -0.07 -7.03
N TYR A 56 -9.67 -1.04 -7.15
CA TYR A 56 -9.53 -2.33 -6.46
C TYR A 56 -8.54 -3.29 -7.13
N VAL A 57 -8.06 -2.97 -8.33
CA VAL A 57 -6.91 -3.67 -8.91
C VAL A 57 -5.69 -3.41 -8.04
N TRP A 58 -5.52 -2.19 -7.52
CA TRP A 58 -4.36 -1.76 -6.71
C TRP A 58 -4.49 -2.05 -5.20
N LEU A 59 -5.67 -1.83 -4.62
CA LEU A 59 -5.83 -1.87 -3.15
C LEU A 59 -6.03 -3.27 -2.55
N LYS A 60 -6.36 -4.26 -3.37
CA LYS A 60 -6.54 -5.64 -2.92
C LYS A 60 -5.21 -6.40 -2.96
N ARG A 61 -5.11 -7.43 -2.11
CA ARG A 61 -4.01 -8.40 -2.19
C ARG A 61 -4.11 -9.20 -3.47
N ARG A 62 -2.96 -9.50 -4.09
CA ARG A 62 -2.88 -10.26 -5.34
C ARG A 62 -3.67 -11.57 -5.30
N GLU A 63 -3.57 -12.30 -4.19
CA GLU A 63 -4.29 -13.57 -3.92
C GLU A 63 -5.82 -13.43 -3.91
N THR A 64 -6.33 -12.23 -3.61
CA THR A 64 -7.78 -11.94 -3.47
C THR A 64 -8.36 -11.24 -4.69
N LEU A 65 -7.55 -11.05 -5.74
CA LEU A 65 -8.01 -10.47 -7.00
C LEU A 65 -8.85 -11.49 -7.76
N THR A 66 -9.92 -11.00 -8.41
CA THR A 66 -10.62 -11.82 -9.40
C THR A 66 -9.75 -12.02 -10.63
N LYS A 67 -10.00 -13.06 -11.43
CA LYS A 67 -9.28 -13.32 -12.69
C LYS A 67 -9.19 -12.07 -13.59
N ARG A 68 -10.29 -11.32 -13.71
CA ARG A 68 -10.35 -10.07 -14.49
C ARG A 68 -9.46 -8.97 -13.88
N GLN A 69 -9.45 -8.84 -12.56
CA GLN A 69 -8.62 -7.85 -11.88
C GLN A 69 -7.14 -8.20 -11.98
N LEU A 70 -6.79 -9.48 -11.87
CA LEU A 70 -5.43 -9.96 -12.04
C LEU A 70 -4.94 -9.73 -13.47
N ALA A 71 -5.72 -10.07 -14.49
CA ALA A 71 -5.37 -9.78 -15.88
C ALA A 71 -5.14 -8.28 -16.11
N LYS A 72 -6.01 -7.43 -15.54
CA LYS A 72 -5.82 -5.97 -15.61
C LYS A 72 -4.57 -5.52 -14.86
N ARG A 73 -4.20 -6.21 -13.78
CA ARG A 73 -2.97 -5.91 -13.04
C ARG A 73 -1.74 -6.19 -13.87
N GLU A 74 -1.68 -7.33 -14.52
CA GLU A 74 -0.57 -7.76 -15.38
C GLU A 74 -0.45 -6.90 -16.65
N GLU A 75 -1.56 -6.35 -17.16
CA GLU A 75 -1.56 -5.39 -18.26
C GLU A 75 -0.90 -4.05 -17.85
N LEU A 76 -1.13 -3.62 -16.61
CA LEU A 76 -0.66 -2.34 -16.08
C LEU A 76 0.65 -2.47 -15.28
N ASP A 77 1.36 -3.58 -15.45
CA ASP A 77 2.60 -3.89 -14.75
C ASP A 77 3.65 -2.76 -14.92
N PRO A 78 4.43 -2.41 -13.88
CA PRO A 78 5.43 -1.34 -13.98
C PRO A 78 6.59 -1.63 -14.96
N ALA A 79 6.83 -2.89 -15.36
CA ALA A 79 7.77 -3.24 -16.41
C ALA A 79 7.20 -2.98 -17.82
N LYS A 80 5.87 -2.98 -17.96
CA LYS A 80 5.17 -2.72 -19.24
C LYS A 80 4.70 -1.27 -19.37
N THR A 81 4.56 -0.56 -18.25
CA THR A 81 3.98 0.78 -18.20
C THR A 81 4.81 1.73 -17.35
N HIS A 82 4.81 3.01 -17.70
CA HIS A 82 5.38 4.06 -16.85
C HIS A 82 4.33 4.62 -15.86
N LEU A 83 3.49 3.75 -15.28
CA LEU A 83 2.51 4.15 -14.29
C LEU A 83 3.14 4.24 -12.90
N ARG A 84 3.05 5.42 -12.28
CA ARG A 84 3.47 5.61 -10.88
C ARG A 84 2.61 4.80 -9.93
N THR A 85 1.32 4.66 -10.24
CA THR A 85 0.38 3.83 -9.48
C THR A 85 0.85 2.37 -9.41
N ALA A 86 1.36 1.83 -10.51
CA ALA A 86 1.83 0.45 -10.57
C ALA A 86 3.06 0.25 -9.67
N ARG A 87 4.02 1.17 -9.73
CA ARG A 87 5.20 1.16 -8.83
C ARG A 87 4.82 1.31 -7.36
N ALA A 88 3.92 2.25 -7.04
CA ALA A 88 3.43 2.44 -5.68
C ALA A 88 2.76 1.17 -5.14
N CYS A 89 2.04 0.44 -5.97
CA CYS A 89 1.44 -0.82 -5.56
C CYS A 89 2.49 -1.92 -5.31
N GLN A 90 3.52 -2.03 -6.16
CA GLN A 90 4.62 -2.98 -5.95
C GLN A 90 5.36 -2.70 -4.63
N MET A 91 5.56 -1.42 -4.28
CA MET A 91 6.10 -1.05 -2.97
C MET A 91 5.19 -1.49 -1.82
N GLY A 92 3.87 -1.40 -2.01
CA GLY A 92 2.88 -1.87 -1.05
C GLY A 92 2.84 -3.39 -0.88
N GLU A 93 3.10 -4.13 -1.96
CA GLU A 93 3.25 -5.60 -1.92
C GLU A 93 4.52 -6.00 -1.14
N ALA A 94 5.64 -5.32 -1.38
CA ALA A 94 6.87 -5.55 -0.61
C ALA A 94 6.66 -5.33 0.91
N LEU A 95 5.85 -4.35 1.32
CA LEU A 95 5.49 -4.17 2.73
C LEU A 95 4.66 -5.36 3.26
N GLN A 96 3.78 -5.93 2.44
CA GLN A 96 3.00 -7.09 2.86
C GLN A 96 3.87 -8.34 3.02
N ASP A 97 4.88 -8.53 2.16
CA ASP A 97 5.84 -9.62 2.27
C ASP A 97 6.62 -9.56 3.60
N VAL A 98 6.98 -8.35 4.03
CA VAL A 98 7.61 -8.13 5.34
C VAL A 98 6.70 -8.59 6.47
N TYR A 99 5.39 -8.32 6.39
CA TYR A 99 4.42 -8.78 7.38
C TYR A 99 4.07 -10.27 7.27
N SER A 100 4.49 -10.96 6.21
CA SER A 100 4.36 -12.41 6.04
C SER A 100 5.57 -13.16 6.60
N CYS A 101 6.63 -12.45 7.00
CA CYS A 101 7.78 -13.06 7.66
C CYS A 101 7.43 -13.54 9.08
N ALA A 102 8.05 -14.64 9.50
CA ALA A 102 7.77 -15.26 10.81
C ALA A 102 8.30 -14.45 12.00
N ASP A 103 9.36 -13.65 11.80
CA ASP A 103 10.04 -12.95 12.86
C ASP A 103 10.68 -11.63 12.37
N ARG A 104 11.07 -10.77 13.33
CA ARG A 104 11.66 -9.46 13.03
C ARG A 104 12.98 -9.55 12.26
N LYS A 105 13.81 -10.58 12.48
CA LYS A 105 15.10 -10.76 11.80
C LYS A 105 14.89 -11.20 10.35
N SER A 106 13.92 -12.07 10.06
CA SER A 106 13.55 -12.42 8.69
C SER A 106 12.95 -11.22 7.94
N ALA A 107 12.05 -10.46 8.60
CA ALA A 107 11.49 -9.21 8.07
C ALA A 107 12.57 -8.16 7.73
N ALA A 108 13.55 -7.95 8.61
CA ALA A 108 14.65 -7.02 8.39
C ALA A 108 15.53 -7.43 7.19
N ARG A 109 15.80 -8.73 7.02
CA ARG A 109 16.54 -9.26 5.86
C ARG A 109 15.79 -9.06 4.55
N ALA A 110 14.46 -9.17 4.55
CA ALA A 110 13.64 -8.92 3.37
C ALA A 110 13.68 -7.45 2.92
N LEU A 111 13.85 -6.51 3.86
CA LEU A 111 13.99 -5.08 3.56
C LEU A 111 15.40 -4.68 3.10
N GLY A 112 16.45 -5.34 3.63
CA GLY A 112 17.85 -4.99 3.40
C GLY A 112 18.48 -5.55 2.12
N LYS A 113 17.76 -6.37 1.34
CA LYS A 113 18.22 -6.81 0.01
C LYS A 113 17.77 -5.80 -1.05
N ARG A 114 18.57 -4.76 -1.26
CA ARG A 114 18.54 -3.93 -2.48
C ARG A 114 19.96 -3.74 -2.99
#